data_AF-A0A8J6IE11-F1
#
_entry.id   AF-A0A8J6IE11-F1
#
_cell.length_a   1.000
_cell.length_b   1.000
_cell.length_c   1.000
_cell.angle_alpha   90.00
_cell.angle_beta   90.00
_cell.angle_gamma   90.00
#
_symmetry.space_group_name_H-M   'P 1'
#
loop_
_entity.id
_entity.type
_entity.pdbx_description
1 polymer ?
#
loop_
_entity_poly.entity_id
_entity_poly.type
_entity_poly.pdbx_seq_one_letter_code
_entity_poly.pdbx_strand_id
1 'polypeptide(L)'
;MTVHMRVDVTVGAGPLDVPGVLAAVTRDGKPGFVSADLADWDRFVPIAGLEVPTAAYRLVGVERGEEYLNWSPDEALPAIHERGRTPLTVAEGVALLAQHPDLLEPNKCFMLVGSRCGDRRVPALWISGGTGKDGRDRKGAAKLGWCWAGNRHTWLGHASAAARVPSTPGDPS
;
A
#
# COMPACT_ATOMS: atom_id res chain seq x y z
N MET A 1 15.76 13.18 15.46
CA MET A 1 15.70 11.78 14.98
C MET A 1 14.22 11.42 14.88
N THR A 2 13.65 11.43 13.68
CA THR A 2 12.27 10.97 13.49
C THR A 2 12.29 9.46 13.61
N VAL A 3 11.63 8.91 14.65
CA VAL A 3 11.40 7.47 14.73
C VAL A 3 10.43 7.13 13.60
N HIS A 4 10.94 6.59 12.50
CA HIS A 4 10.08 6.02 11.47
C HIS A 4 9.37 4.84 12.11
N MET A 5 8.03 4.94 12.23
CA MET A 5 7.20 3.84 12.71
C MET A 5 7.44 2.63 11.80
N ARG A 6 8.02 1.59 12.38
CA ARG A 6 8.22 0.29 11.75
C ARG A 6 7.22 -0.68 12.33
N VAL A 7 6.43 -1.28 11.46
CA VAL A 7 5.45 -2.29 11.84
C VAL A 7 5.74 -3.59 11.11
N ASP A 8 5.30 -4.69 11.71
CA ASP A 8 5.22 -5.98 11.04
C ASP A 8 3.77 -6.25 10.64
N VAL A 9 3.58 -7.01 9.57
CA VAL A 9 2.26 -7.35 9.02
C VAL A 9 2.23 -8.82 8.65
N THR A 10 1.19 -9.52 9.07
CA THR A 10 0.91 -10.87 8.58
C THR A 10 0.09 -10.81 7.29
N VAL A 11 0.51 -11.53 6.27
CA VAL A 11 -0.22 -11.68 5.00
C VAL A 11 -0.63 -13.13 4.86
N GLY A 12 -1.94 -13.35 4.66
CA GLY A 12 -2.51 -14.69 4.50
C GLY A 12 -2.02 -15.39 3.23
N ALA A 13 -2.24 -16.71 3.16
CA ALA A 13 -1.96 -17.48 1.97
C ALA A 13 -2.98 -17.18 0.85
N GLY A 14 -2.53 -17.26 -0.40
CA GLY A 14 -3.38 -17.09 -1.57
C GLY A 14 -3.81 -15.64 -1.85
N PRO A 15 -4.73 -15.43 -2.82
CA PRO A 15 -5.17 -14.10 -3.21
C PRO A 15 -6.01 -13.44 -2.12
N LEU A 16 -5.70 -12.19 -1.81
CA LEU A 16 -6.47 -11.36 -0.88
C LEU A 16 -7.72 -10.81 -1.58
N ASP A 17 -8.89 -10.89 -0.94
CA ASP A 17 -10.07 -10.10 -1.32
C ASP A 17 -9.83 -8.62 -0.99
N VAL A 18 -9.11 -7.93 -1.88
CA VAL A 18 -8.71 -6.53 -1.69
C VAL A 18 -9.91 -5.61 -1.43
N PRO A 19 -11.00 -5.64 -2.23
CA PRO A 19 -12.18 -4.81 -1.96
C PRO A 19 -12.84 -5.13 -0.62
N GLY A 20 -13.02 -6.41 -0.30
CA GLY A 20 -13.67 -6.82 0.95
C GLY A 20 -12.86 -6.43 2.19
N VAL A 21 -11.56 -6.69 2.17
CA VAL A 21 -10.66 -6.35 3.28
C VAL A 21 -10.56 -4.83 3.46
N LEU A 22 -10.45 -4.08 2.36
CA LEU A 22 -10.41 -2.61 2.43
C LEU A 22 -11.76 -2.03 2.91
N ALA A 23 -12.89 -2.65 2.57
CA ALA A 23 -14.20 -2.22 3.07
C ALA A 23 -14.35 -2.44 4.59
N ALA A 24 -13.64 -3.42 5.17
CA ALA A 24 -13.60 -3.65 6.61
C ALA A 24 -12.72 -2.62 7.35
N VAL A 25 -11.77 -1.96 6.66
CA VAL A 25 -11.02 -0.84 7.22
C VAL A 25 -11.95 0.35 7.35
N THR A 26 -12.19 0.81 8.58
CA THR A 26 -13.01 1.99 8.85
C THR A 26 -12.16 3.17 9.33
N ARG A 27 -12.41 4.37 8.78
CA ARG A 27 -11.89 5.64 9.30
C ARG A 27 -13.05 6.59 9.53
N ASP A 28 -13.16 7.15 10.74
CA ASP A 28 -14.27 8.01 11.15
C ASP A 28 -15.66 7.40 10.84
N GLY A 29 -15.80 6.10 11.07
CA GLY A 29 -17.02 5.34 10.78
C GLY A 29 -17.29 5.08 9.29
N LYS A 30 -16.37 5.42 8.39
CA LYS A 30 -16.52 5.23 6.94
C LYS A 30 -15.70 4.05 6.45
N PRO A 31 -16.30 3.09 5.74
CA PRO A 31 -15.57 1.97 5.17
C PRO A 31 -14.65 2.43 4.04
N GLY A 32 -13.49 1.78 3.94
CA GLY A 32 -12.58 1.96 2.81
C GLY A 32 -13.19 1.50 1.49
N PHE A 33 -12.53 1.86 0.38
CA PHE A 33 -13.01 1.49 -0.95
C PHE A 33 -11.90 1.51 -2.01
N VAL A 34 -12.14 0.74 -3.07
CA VAL A 34 -11.38 0.86 -4.32
C VAL A 34 -12.03 1.94 -5.18
N SER A 35 -11.22 2.86 -5.69
CA SER A 35 -11.68 3.94 -6.57
C SER A 35 -12.33 3.38 -7.84
N ALA A 36 -13.39 4.03 -8.32
CA ALA A 36 -13.97 3.71 -9.62
C ALA A 36 -12.96 3.88 -10.78
N ASP A 37 -11.96 4.75 -10.63
CA ASP A 37 -10.87 4.93 -11.61
C ASP A 37 -9.78 3.84 -11.51
N LEU A 38 -9.91 2.92 -10.55
CA LEU A 38 -9.10 1.71 -10.38
C LEU A 38 -10.02 0.48 -10.27
N ALA A 39 -11.11 0.43 -11.02
CA ALA A 39 -12.01 -0.72 -11.01
C ALA A 39 -11.29 -2.01 -11.47
N ASP A 40 -10.25 -1.87 -12.30
CA ASP A 40 -9.38 -2.93 -12.79
C ASP A 40 -8.14 -3.15 -11.89
N TRP A 41 -8.31 -2.99 -10.57
CA TRP A 41 -7.24 -3.15 -9.58
C TRP A 41 -6.58 -4.54 -9.62
N ASP A 42 -7.32 -5.56 -10.05
CA ASP A 42 -6.90 -6.96 -10.15
C ASP A 42 -5.82 -7.18 -11.22
N ARG A 43 -5.68 -6.25 -12.18
CA ARG A 43 -4.57 -6.24 -13.15
C ARG A 43 -3.23 -5.85 -12.54
N PHE A 44 -3.21 -5.29 -11.32
CA PHE A 44 -1.98 -4.81 -10.67
C PHE A 44 -1.28 -5.95 -9.95
N VAL A 45 -0.46 -6.67 -10.71
CA VAL A 45 0.31 -7.83 -10.23
C VAL A 45 1.67 -7.41 -9.68
N PRO A 46 2.34 -8.26 -8.86
CA PRO A 46 3.71 -8.01 -8.43
C PRO A 46 4.65 -7.69 -9.61
N ILE A 47 5.55 -6.73 -9.43
CA ILE A 47 6.58 -6.41 -10.43
C ILE A 47 7.51 -7.60 -10.67
N ALA A 48 8.14 -7.64 -11.85
CA ALA A 48 9.14 -8.64 -12.16
C ALA A 48 10.30 -8.60 -11.16
N GLY A 49 10.72 -9.78 -10.69
CA GLY A 49 11.79 -9.93 -9.70
C GLY A 49 11.34 -9.77 -8.24
N LEU A 50 10.07 -9.44 -7.97
CA LEU A 50 9.53 -9.43 -6.62
C LEU A 50 8.98 -10.80 -6.24
N GLU A 51 9.70 -11.51 -5.37
CA GLU A 51 9.29 -12.82 -4.86
C GLU A 51 8.26 -12.67 -3.74
N VAL A 52 6.98 -12.89 -4.06
CA VAL A 52 5.88 -12.90 -3.10
C VAL A 52 5.56 -14.35 -2.72
N PRO A 53 5.63 -14.74 -1.43
CA PRO A 53 5.29 -16.09 -1.00
C PRO A 53 3.85 -16.47 -1.34
N THR A 54 3.63 -17.74 -1.69
CA THR A 54 2.29 -18.30 -1.94
C THR A 54 1.60 -18.77 -0.65
N ALA A 55 2.38 -19.23 0.32
CA ALA A 55 1.95 -19.50 1.69
C ALA A 55 1.85 -18.20 2.50
N ALA A 56 1.25 -18.27 3.69
CA ALA A 56 1.22 -17.13 4.59
C ALA A 56 2.65 -16.69 4.99
N TYR A 57 2.82 -15.38 5.15
CA TYR A 57 4.13 -14.77 5.41
C TYR A 57 3.97 -13.49 6.23
N ARG A 58 5.09 -12.98 6.71
CA ARG A 58 5.18 -11.70 7.40
C ARG A 58 6.02 -10.72 6.60
N LEU A 59 5.57 -9.48 6.56
CA LEU A 59 6.38 -8.33 6.20
C LEU A 59 7.05 -7.83 7.47
N VAL A 60 8.38 -7.70 7.43
CA VAL A 60 9.16 -7.24 8.58
C VAL A 60 9.64 -5.82 8.35
N GLY A 61 9.49 -4.99 9.39
CA GLY A 61 10.01 -3.64 9.43
C GLY A 61 9.47 -2.76 8.31
N VAL A 62 8.16 -2.80 8.06
CA VAL A 62 7.47 -1.99 7.04
C VAL A 62 7.66 -0.51 7.34
N GLU A 63 8.00 0.26 6.31
CA GLU A 63 8.10 1.72 6.33
C GLU A 63 7.13 2.30 5.29
N ARG A 64 6.44 3.39 5.63
CA ARG A 64 5.55 4.12 4.69
C ARG A 64 6.31 4.83 3.57
N GLY A 65 7.63 5.00 3.71
CA GLY A 65 8.49 5.62 2.70
C GLY A 65 8.44 7.14 2.67
N GLU A 66 8.35 7.80 3.83
CA GLU A 66 8.33 9.27 3.96
C GLU A 66 9.65 9.93 3.50
N GLU A 67 10.74 9.18 3.51
CA GLU A 67 12.03 9.57 2.95
C GLU A 67 12.00 9.76 1.42
N TYR A 68 10.96 9.24 0.75
CA TYR A 68 10.72 9.40 -0.68
C TYR A 68 9.59 10.40 -0.99
N LEU A 69 9.23 11.27 -0.04
CA LEU A 69 8.30 12.36 -0.34
C LEU A 69 8.86 13.25 -1.44
N ASN A 70 7.99 13.66 -2.36
CA ASN A 70 8.32 14.40 -3.58
C ASN A 70 9.18 13.64 -4.61
N TRP A 71 9.34 12.32 -4.46
CA TRP A 71 9.88 11.45 -5.50
C TRP A 71 8.75 10.93 -6.38
N SER A 72 9.07 10.56 -7.62
CA SER A 72 8.14 9.80 -8.44
C SER A 72 8.27 8.30 -8.14
N PRO A 73 7.24 7.49 -8.45
CA PRO A 73 7.36 6.03 -8.39
C PRO A 73 8.54 5.45 -9.18
N ASP A 74 8.87 6.04 -10.32
CA ASP A 74 9.97 5.57 -11.17
C ASP A 74 11.36 5.90 -10.57
N GLU A 75 11.47 6.92 -9.72
CA GLU A 75 12.68 7.22 -8.96
C GLU A 75 12.77 6.45 -7.64
N ALA A 76 11.64 6.30 -6.94
CA ALA A 76 11.61 5.68 -5.62
C ALA A 76 11.89 4.18 -5.70
N LEU A 77 11.40 3.48 -6.74
CA LEU A 77 11.60 2.05 -6.90
C LEU A 77 13.08 1.62 -6.91
N PRO A 78 13.97 2.18 -7.75
CA PRO A 78 15.39 1.82 -7.71
C PRO A 78 16.03 2.17 -6.36
N ALA A 79 15.70 3.33 -5.77
CA ALA A 79 16.25 3.73 -4.47
C ALA A 79 15.82 2.81 -3.31
N ILE A 80 14.60 2.25 -3.36
CA ILE A 80 14.13 1.22 -2.42
C ILE A 80 15.02 -0.03 -2.51
N HIS A 81 15.32 -0.49 -3.74
CA HIS A 81 16.19 -1.64 -3.95
C HIS A 81 17.64 -1.37 -3.53
N GLU A 82 18.17 -0.17 -3.80
CA GLU A 82 19.51 0.24 -3.37
C GLU A 82 19.65 0.22 -1.83
N ARG A 83 18.56 0.51 -1.11
CA ARG A 83 18.50 0.37 0.36
C ARG A 83 18.33 -1.07 0.84
N GLY A 84 18.32 -2.05 -0.06
CA GLY A 84 18.12 -3.47 0.26
C GLY A 84 16.70 -3.78 0.74
N ARG A 85 15.72 -2.95 0.39
CA ARG A 85 14.32 -3.09 0.80
C ARG A 85 13.48 -3.57 -0.38
N THR A 86 12.31 -4.10 -0.07
CA THR A 86 11.39 -4.60 -1.08
C THR A 86 10.11 -3.77 -1.09
N PRO A 87 9.62 -3.32 -2.26
CA PRO A 87 8.40 -2.52 -2.32
C PRO A 87 7.16 -3.38 -2.00
N LEU A 88 6.11 -2.74 -1.48
CA LEU A 88 4.84 -3.41 -1.17
C LEU A 88 3.94 -3.50 -2.42
N THR A 89 3.23 -4.61 -2.54
CA THR A 89 2.16 -4.86 -3.51
C THR A 89 0.81 -4.31 -3.02
N VAL A 90 -0.21 -4.33 -3.89
CA VAL A 90 -1.60 -3.98 -3.52
C VAL A 90 -2.11 -4.82 -2.33
N ALA A 91 -1.97 -6.15 -2.42
CA ALA A 91 -2.44 -7.05 -1.37
C ALA A 91 -1.77 -6.78 -0.02
N GLU A 92 -0.45 -6.56 -0.04
CA GLU A 92 0.34 -6.26 1.16
C GLU A 92 -0.01 -4.91 1.77
N GLY A 93 -0.20 -3.87 0.94
CA GLY A 93 -0.62 -2.55 1.41
C GLY A 93 -2.00 -2.58 2.06
N VAL A 94 -2.92 -3.38 1.52
CA VAL A 94 -4.27 -3.55 2.08
C VAL A 94 -4.24 -4.38 3.36
N ALA A 95 -3.44 -5.45 3.42
CA ALA A 95 -3.21 -6.20 4.66
C ALA A 95 -2.59 -5.34 5.77
N LEU A 96 -1.60 -4.51 5.41
CA LEU A 96 -1.00 -3.52 6.31
C LEU A 96 -2.06 -2.59 6.88
N LEU A 97 -2.93 -2.04 6.03
CA LEU A 97 -3.95 -1.09 6.48
C LEU A 97 -5.06 -1.75 7.30
N ALA A 98 -5.36 -3.03 7.05
CA ALA A 98 -6.30 -3.80 7.86
C ALA A 98 -5.82 -4.00 9.30
N GLN A 99 -4.51 -4.22 9.49
CA GLN A 99 -3.91 -4.41 10.81
C GLN A 99 -3.53 -3.08 11.48
N HIS A 100 -3.15 -2.08 10.68
CA HIS A 100 -2.65 -0.79 11.16
C HIS A 100 -3.39 0.37 10.46
N PRO A 101 -4.71 0.54 10.68
CA PRO A 101 -5.51 1.57 10.00
C PRO A 101 -5.00 2.99 10.24
N ASP A 102 -4.34 3.22 11.39
CA ASP A 102 -3.78 4.51 11.79
C ASP A 102 -2.55 4.94 10.99
N LEU A 103 -1.96 4.04 10.20
CA LEU A 103 -0.88 4.41 9.28
C LEU A 103 -1.33 5.36 8.17
N LEU A 104 -2.62 5.46 7.91
CA LEU A 104 -3.15 6.39 6.94
C LEU A 104 -3.50 7.71 7.63
N GLU A 105 -2.56 8.66 7.68
CA GLU A 105 -2.80 9.97 8.26
C GLU A 105 -2.91 11.04 7.17
N PRO A 106 -3.56 12.19 7.46
CA PRO A 106 -3.46 13.36 6.60
C PRO A 106 -1.99 13.68 6.30
N ASN A 107 -1.66 13.79 5.01
CA ASN A 107 -0.31 14.01 4.50
C ASN A 107 0.73 12.88 4.73
N LYS A 108 0.31 11.73 5.24
CA LYS A 108 1.18 10.54 5.39
C LYS A 108 0.48 9.31 4.82
N CYS A 109 0.29 9.33 3.52
CA CYS A 109 -0.26 8.23 2.73
C CYS A 109 0.89 7.54 1.95
N PHE A 110 0.63 6.48 1.19
CA PHE A 110 1.73 5.78 0.49
C PHE A 110 1.34 5.07 -0.81
N MET A 111 2.29 5.04 -1.74
CA MET A 111 2.29 4.28 -2.99
C MET A 111 2.68 2.82 -2.75
N LEU A 112 2.16 1.93 -3.60
CA LEU A 112 2.41 0.49 -3.62
C LEU A 112 3.16 0.13 -4.91
N VAL A 113 4.41 0.61 -5.01
CA VAL A 113 5.22 0.51 -6.24
C VAL A 113 5.65 -0.92 -6.58
N GLY A 114 5.38 -1.89 -5.70
CA GLY A 114 5.59 -3.31 -5.92
C GLY A 114 4.54 -3.94 -6.83
N SER A 115 3.48 -3.20 -7.23
CA SER A 115 2.48 -3.67 -8.18
C SER A 115 2.37 -2.79 -9.44
N ARG A 116 2.24 -3.42 -10.62
CA ARG A 116 2.06 -2.75 -11.92
C ARG A 116 1.06 -3.52 -12.80
N CYS A 117 0.42 -2.84 -13.74
CA CYS A 117 -0.59 -3.42 -14.66
C CYS A 117 -0.23 -3.29 -16.15
N GLY A 118 1.05 -3.01 -16.45
CA GLY A 118 1.57 -2.85 -17.81
C GLY A 118 1.40 -1.45 -18.42
N ASP A 119 0.74 -0.53 -17.71
CA ASP A 119 0.68 0.89 -18.08
C ASP A 119 1.39 1.79 -17.05
N ARG A 120 1.23 3.12 -17.18
CA ARG A 120 1.90 4.10 -16.32
C ARG A 120 1.21 4.34 -14.97
N ARG A 121 0.13 3.64 -14.64
CA ARG A 121 -0.56 3.78 -13.36
C ARG A 121 0.19 3.01 -12.28
N VAL A 122 0.21 3.58 -11.08
CA VAL A 122 0.82 2.97 -9.89
C VAL A 122 -0.18 3.06 -8.74
N PRO A 123 -0.51 1.94 -8.08
CA PRO A 123 -1.52 1.92 -7.05
C PRO A 123 -1.02 2.61 -5.78
N ALA A 124 -1.94 3.20 -5.02
CA ALA A 124 -1.64 3.89 -3.78
C ALA A 124 -2.83 3.85 -2.82
N LEU A 125 -2.54 3.95 -1.53
CA LEU A 125 -3.51 4.08 -0.46
C LEU A 125 -3.47 5.49 0.11
N TRP A 126 -4.61 6.18 0.13
CA TRP A 126 -4.72 7.53 0.70
C TRP A 126 -6.09 7.83 1.28
N ILE A 127 -6.19 8.95 2.01
CA ILE A 127 -7.46 9.45 2.54
C ILE A 127 -8.22 10.18 1.44
N SER A 128 -9.40 9.70 1.07
CA SER A 128 -10.24 10.35 0.06
C SER A 128 -10.60 11.79 0.47
N GLY A 129 -10.42 12.73 -0.46
CA GLY A 129 -10.90 14.11 -0.33
C GLY A 129 -12.43 14.25 -0.49
N GLY A 130 -13.12 13.19 -0.92
CA GLY A 130 -14.55 13.18 -1.21
C GLY A 130 -14.94 14.06 -2.40
N THR A 131 -14.08 14.10 -3.42
CA THR A 131 -14.26 14.89 -4.64
C THR A 131 -14.41 13.98 -5.86
N GLY A 132 -14.88 14.53 -6.98
CA GLY A 132 -15.06 13.78 -8.23
C GLY A 132 -15.96 12.55 -8.04
N LYS A 133 -15.53 11.41 -8.56
CA LYS A 133 -16.26 10.14 -8.49
C LYS A 133 -16.33 9.54 -7.08
N ASP A 134 -15.49 9.97 -6.16
CA ASP A 134 -15.53 9.46 -4.78
C ASP A 134 -16.79 9.97 -4.05
N GLY A 135 -17.24 11.20 -4.37
CA GLY A 135 -18.39 11.85 -3.73
C GLY A 135 -18.13 12.28 -2.29
N ARG A 136 -18.95 13.21 -1.78
CA ARG A 136 -18.77 13.78 -0.43
C ARG A 136 -18.88 12.74 0.68
N ASP A 137 -19.67 11.70 0.48
CA ASP A 137 -19.91 10.65 1.48
C ASP A 137 -18.65 9.82 1.78
N ARG A 138 -17.71 9.76 0.82
CA ARG A 138 -16.41 9.08 0.98
C ARG A 138 -15.31 9.98 1.52
N LYS A 139 -15.55 11.27 1.78
CA LYS A 139 -14.55 12.17 2.35
C LYS A 139 -14.02 11.59 3.67
N GLY A 140 -12.71 11.40 3.80
CA GLY A 140 -12.06 10.85 4.99
C GLY A 140 -11.92 9.33 5.00
N ALA A 141 -12.55 8.62 4.08
CA ALA A 141 -12.41 7.17 3.98
C ALA A 141 -11.06 6.76 3.37
N ALA A 142 -10.55 5.59 3.76
CA ALA A 142 -9.40 4.98 3.10
C ALA A 142 -9.74 4.64 1.64
N LYS A 143 -8.87 5.01 0.71
CA LYS A 143 -9.06 4.82 -0.72
C LYS A 143 -7.86 4.09 -1.30
N LEU A 144 -8.11 3.00 -2.01
CA LEU A 144 -7.18 2.43 -2.97
C LEU A 144 -7.45 3.08 -4.33
N GLY A 145 -6.50 3.82 -4.86
CA GLY A 145 -6.55 4.35 -6.22
C GLY A 145 -5.16 4.31 -6.85
N TRP A 146 -4.88 5.21 -7.79
CA TRP A 146 -3.59 5.26 -8.46
C TRP A 146 -3.09 6.68 -8.71
N CYS A 147 -1.79 6.79 -8.99
CA CYS A 147 -1.12 7.98 -9.52
C CYS A 147 -0.24 7.59 -10.72
N TRP A 148 0.17 8.56 -11.54
CA TRP A 148 1.09 8.30 -12.65
C TRP A 148 2.50 7.98 -12.14
N ALA A 149 3.20 7.09 -12.83
CA ALA A 149 4.53 6.63 -12.49
C ALA A 149 5.61 7.74 -12.42
N GLY A 150 5.40 8.83 -13.16
CA GLY A 150 6.25 10.03 -13.15
C GLY A 150 5.78 11.15 -12.22
N ASN A 151 4.63 11.01 -11.55
CA ASN A 151 4.11 12.07 -10.68
C ASN A 151 4.81 12.10 -9.32
N ARG A 152 5.02 13.30 -8.79
CA ARG A 152 5.59 13.54 -7.47
C ARG A 152 4.53 14.06 -6.51
N HIS A 153 4.60 13.62 -5.25
CA HIS A 153 3.68 14.02 -4.21
C HIS A 153 4.43 14.27 -2.90
N THR A 154 4.19 15.41 -2.26
CA THR A 154 4.78 15.76 -0.95
C THR A 154 4.07 15.12 0.24
N TRP A 155 3.01 14.34 -0.02
CA TRP A 155 2.13 13.74 0.99
C TRP A 155 2.00 12.20 0.87
N LEU A 156 2.66 11.63 -0.13
CA LEU A 156 2.54 10.21 -0.50
C LEU A 156 3.94 9.60 -0.54
N GLY A 157 4.25 8.77 0.46
CA GLY A 157 5.49 8.00 0.51
C GLY A 157 5.46 6.80 -0.43
N HIS A 158 6.50 5.98 -0.40
CA HIS A 158 6.60 4.74 -1.18
C HIS A 158 6.87 3.56 -0.26
N ALA A 159 5.83 2.77 0.03
CA ALA A 159 5.90 1.77 1.09
C ALA A 159 6.84 0.62 0.73
N SER A 160 7.69 0.23 1.68
CA SER A 160 8.64 -0.88 1.53
C SER A 160 8.82 -1.66 2.83
N ALA A 161 9.16 -2.94 2.72
CA ALA A 161 9.50 -3.83 3.83
C ALA A 161 10.99 -4.19 3.80
N ALA A 162 11.55 -4.48 4.96
CA ALA A 162 12.92 -4.98 5.06
C ALA A 162 13.00 -6.42 4.50
N ALA A 163 11.98 -7.24 4.74
CA ALA A 163 11.93 -8.60 4.25
C ALA A 163 10.49 -9.15 4.20
N ARG A 164 10.31 -10.19 3.38
CA ARG A 164 9.20 -11.16 3.48
C ARG A 164 9.76 -12.43 4.10
N VAL A 165 9.20 -12.86 5.23
CA VAL A 165 9.63 -14.08 5.92
C VAL A 165 8.45 -15.05 6.05
N PRO A 166 8.65 -16.38 5.94
CA PRO A 166 7.57 -17.34 6.15
C PRO A 166 6.89 -17.12 7.50
N SER A 167 5.56 -17.22 7.54
CA SER A 167 4.84 -17.20 8.81
C SER A 167 5.10 -18.52 9.53
N THR A 168 5.50 -18.48 10.80
CA THR A 168 5.67 -19.69 11.60
C THR A 168 4.35 -20.03 12.30
N PRO A 169 3.95 -21.31 12.43
CA PRO A 169 2.79 -21.68 13.24
C PRO A 169 2.93 -21.12 14.67
N GLY A 170 1.98 -20.27 15.09
CA GLY A 170 1.98 -19.64 16.41
C GLY A 170 2.29 -18.14 16.44
N ASP A 171 2.66 -17.54 15.31
CA ASP A 171 2.67 -16.08 15.18
C ASP A 171 1.23 -15.54 15.35
N PRO A 172 1.03 -14.43 16.09
CA PRO A 172 -0.30 -13.84 16.22
C PRO A 172 -0.81 -13.37 14.84
N SER A 173 -2.01 -13.84 14.50
CA SER A 173 -2.78 -13.44 13.31
C SER A 173 -3.28 -12.01 13.39
#